data_AF-A0AAJ1UXX2-F1
#
_entry.id   AF-A0AAJ1UXX2-F1
#
_cell.length_a   1.000
_cell.length_b   1.000
_cell.length_c   1.000
_cell.angle_alpha   90.00
_cell.angle_beta   90.00
_cell.angle_gamma   90.00
#
_symmetry.space_group_name_H-M   'P 1'
#
loop_
_entity.id
_entity.type
_entity.pdbx_description
1 polymer ?
#
loop_
_entity_poly.entity_id
_entity_poly.type
_entity_poly.pdbx_seq_one_letter_code
_entity_poly.pdbx_strand_id
1 'polypeptide(L)'
;MNVRRMPRTASSSRDAILAAIDATIEGGELSELTATGLARKAGVSRRTIFNHFASLDEAVVEHCAQVFSALGNAILERDTNPETATVADLFHNTANALVEADLPEQIAYFDQVINSFSSRQEKTNQLFGQVFGQLSYAFQTGLQQKYPNISVLDIRLTVGSLFLAVSLCAREWVPKYSPVPGHLSRKAREDWQENLQHAFARLESGLGR
;
A
#
# COMPACT_ATOMS: atom_id res chain seq x y z
N MET A 1 4.87 31.54 29.08
CA MET A 1 4.78 30.11 29.42
C MET A 1 3.32 29.69 29.37
N ASN A 2 2.91 28.92 28.35
CA ASN A 2 1.59 28.31 28.34
C ASN A 2 1.72 26.92 27.68
N VAL A 3 1.68 25.88 28.52
CA VAL A 3 1.79 24.49 28.11
C VAL A 3 0.42 24.06 27.57
N ARG A 4 0.29 24.00 26.26
CA ARG A 4 -0.89 23.45 25.60
C ARG A 4 -0.86 21.92 25.77
N ARG A 5 -1.66 21.39 26.69
CA ARG A 5 -1.89 19.94 26.84
C ARG A 5 -2.50 19.39 25.55
N MET A 6 -1.78 18.50 24.87
CA MET A 6 -2.35 17.62 23.85
C MET A 6 -3.20 16.54 24.52
N PRO A 7 -4.38 16.19 23.98
CA PRO A 7 -5.13 15.04 24.45
C PRO A 7 -4.46 13.76 23.94
N ARG A 8 -3.79 13.00 24.84
CA ARG A 8 -3.37 11.63 24.56
C ARG A 8 -4.59 10.72 24.67
N THR A 9 -5.28 10.45 23.57
CA THR A 9 -5.96 9.16 23.43
C THR A 9 -4.88 8.08 23.66
N ALA A 10 -5.12 7.13 24.55
CA ALA A 10 -4.14 6.08 24.83
C ALA A 10 -4.01 5.20 23.58
N SER A 11 -3.06 5.54 22.70
CA SER A 11 -2.68 4.70 21.56
C SER A 11 -2.30 3.33 22.10
N SER A 12 -2.83 2.26 21.51
CA SER A 12 -2.43 0.91 21.94
C SER A 12 -0.92 0.73 21.74
N SER A 13 -0.29 -0.20 22.47
CA SER A 13 1.14 -0.51 22.26
C SER A 13 1.43 -0.86 20.79
N ARG A 14 0.45 -1.43 20.09
CA ARG A 14 0.51 -1.73 18.67
C ARG A 14 0.58 -0.45 17.81
N ASP A 15 -0.31 0.51 18.06
CA ASP A 15 -0.31 1.80 17.34
C ASP A 15 0.96 2.60 17.63
N ALA A 16 1.48 2.54 18.85
CA ALA A 16 2.74 3.18 19.21
C ALA A 16 3.93 2.58 18.44
N ILE A 17 3.91 1.26 18.17
CA ILE A 17 4.93 0.61 17.35
C ILE A 17 4.82 1.06 15.88
N LEU A 18 3.62 1.10 15.32
CA LEU A 18 3.42 1.56 13.94
C LEU A 18 3.81 3.03 13.76
N ALA A 19 3.43 3.90 14.71
CA ALA A 19 3.87 5.29 14.73
C ALA A 19 5.40 5.45 14.85
N ALA A 20 6.06 4.53 15.57
CA ALA A 20 7.52 4.52 15.64
C ALA A 20 8.17 4.08 14.32
N ILE A 21 7.56 3.15 13.59
CA ILE A 21 7.99 2.78 12.23
C ILE A 21 7.90 4.01 11.34
N ASP A 22 6.74 4.66 11.32
CA ASP A 22 6.47 5.87 10.53
C ASP A 22 7.51 6.97 10.79
N ALA A 23 7.67 7.36 12.06
CA ALA A 23 8.63 8.37 12.48
C ALA A 23 10.10 7.99 12.24
N THR A 24 10.41 6.70 12.08
CA THR A 24 11.77 6.25 11.70
C THR A 24 12.00 6.41 10.21
N ILE A 25 10.98 6.11 9.39
CA ILE A 25 11.04 6.25 7.95
C ILE A 25 11.05 7.73 7.56
N GLU A 26 10.14 8.55 8.09
CA GLU A 26 10.08 9.99 7.82
C GLU A 26 11.36 10.72 8.25
N GLY A 27 11.98 10.27 9.35
CA GLY A 27 13.24 10.81 9.85
C GLY A 27 14.47 10.40 9.03
N GLY A 28 14.33 9.50 8.06
CA GLY A 28 15.44 8.91 7.30
C GLY A 28 16.35 8.01 8.14
N GLU A 29 15.93 7.64 9.35
CA GLU A 29 16.70 6.84 10.32
C GLU A 29 16.53 5.34 10.03
N LEU A 30 16.60 4.91 8.76
CA LEU A 30 16.25 3.55 8.36
C LEU A 30 17.12 2.47 9.05
N SER A 31 18.31 2.81 9.54
CA SER A 31 19.14 1.92 10.37
C SER A 31 18.52 1.59 11.73
N GLU A 32 17.58 2.41 12.23
CA GLU A 32 16.85 2.22 13.48
C GLU A 32 15.57 1.41 13.30
N LEU A 33 15.26 0.97 12.08
CA LEU A 33 14.22 -0.02 11.76
C LEU A 33 14.63 -1.42 12.22
N THR A 34 14.87 -1.55 13.51
CA THR A 34 15.19 -2.79 14.21
C THR A 34 14.27 -2.95 15.40
N ALA A 35 14.12 -4.17 15.91
CA ALA A 35 13.27 -4.41 17.08
C ALA A 35 13.73 -3.59 18.32
N THR A 36 15.03 -3.30 18.44
CA THR A 36 15.55 -2.47 19.54
C THR A 36 15.29 -0.98 19.29
N GLY A 37 15.58 -0.48 18.09
CA GLY A 37 15.35 0.92 17.74
C GLY A 37 13.88 1.31 17.84
N LEU A 38 12.99 0.47 17.30
CA LEU A 38 11.54 0.67 17.38
C LEU A 38 11.01 0.56 18.81
N ALA A 39 11.49 -0.40 19.62
CA ALA A 39 11.08 -0.51 21.02
C ALA A 39 11.42 0.77 21.80
N ARG A 40 12.62 1.31 21.58
CA ARG A 40 13.07 2.57 22.16
C ARG A 40 12.19 3.74 21.70
N LYS A 41 11.92 3.87 20.40
CA LYS A 41 11.14 4.99 19.84
C LYS A 41 9.65 4.91 20.23
N ALA A 42 9.07 3.71 20.28
CA ALA A 42 7.69 3.48 20.72
C ALA A 42 7.51 3.53 22.25
N GLY A 43 8.60 3.53 23.03
CA GLY A 43 8.55 3.52 24.49
C GLY A 43 8.03 2.19 25.08
N VAL A 44 8.30 1.07 24.40
CA VAL A 44 7.86 -0.29 24.81
C VAL A 44 9.03 -1.23 24.97
N SER A 45 8.79 -2.42 25.53
CA SER A 45 9.81 -3.48 25.56
C SER A 45 9.94 -4.17 24.20
N ARG A 46 11.12 -4.73 23.89
CA ARG A 46 11.29 -5.57 22.69
C ARG A 46 10.32 -6.76 22.66
N ARG A 47 10.00 -7.34 23.83
CA ARG A 47 9.00 -8.41 23.97
C ARG A 47 7.60 -7.94 23.54
N THR A 48 7.24 -6.69 23.84
CA THR A 48 5.95 -6.11 23.47
C THR A 48 5.76 -6.10 21.95
N ILE A 49 6.82 -5.82 21.18
CA ILE A 49 6.75 -5.90 19.71
C ILE A 49 6.35 -7.29 19.25
N PHE A 50 7.04 -8.32 19.74
CA PHE A 50 6.78 -9.71 19.31
C PHE A 50 5.49 -10.31 19.89
N ASN A 51 4.86 -9.65 20.87
CA ASN A 51 3.51 -10.00 21.30
C ASN A 51 2.44 -9.50 20.31
N HIS A 52 2.74 -8.45 19.54
CA HIS A 52 1.81 -7.85 18.57
C HIS A 52 2.07 -8.28 17.13
N PHE A 53 3.31 -8.62 16.81
CA PHE A 53 3.73 -9.00 15.45
C PHE A 53 4.60 -10.27 15.53
N ALA A 54 4.32 -11.26 14.71
CA ALA A 54 5.10 -12.50 14.62
C ALA A 54 6.53 -12.23 14.13
N SER A 55 6.73 -11.16 13.36
CA SER A 55 8.05 -10.69 12.97
C SER A 55 8.08 -9.18 12.77
N LEU A 56 9.29 -8.62 12.68
CA LEU A 56 9.45 -7.22 12.33
C LEU A 56 9.01 -6.93 10.88
N ASP A 57 9.20 -7.90 9.99
CA ASP A 57 8.74 -7.82 8.60
C ASP A 57 7.21 -7.65 8.54
N GLU A 58 6.47 -8.38 9.37
CA GLU A 58 5.01 -8.27 9.43
C GLU A 58 4.55 -6.87 9.88
N ALA A 59 5.22 -6.30 10.89
CA ALA A 59 4.90 -4.95 11.35
C ALA A 59 5.10 -3.89 10.25
N VAL A 60 6.14 -4.08 9.43
CA VAL A 60 6.47 -3.18 8.31
C VAL A 60 5.50 -3.37 7.16
N VAL A 61 5.18 -4.62 6.79
CA VAL A 61 4.17 -4.94 5.78
C VAL A 61 2.85 -4.31 6.16
N GLU A 62 2.48 -4.40 7.43
CA GLU A 62 1.25 -3.78 7.91
C GLU A 62 1.30 -2.25 7.87
N HIS A 63 2.37 -1.63 8.36
CA HIS A 63 2.54 -0.17 8.27
C HIS A 63 2.40 0.31 6.83
N CYS A 64 3.10 -0.38 5.93
CA CYS A 64 3.05 -0.12 4.51
C CYS A 64 1.62 -0.22 3.97
N ALA A 65 0.90 -1.31 4.28
CA ALA A 65 -0.50 -1.48 3.89
C ALA A 65 -1.43 -0.38 4.47
N GLN A 66 -1.16 0.14 5.68
CA GLN A 66 -1.96 1.23 6.25
C GLN A 66 -1.79 2.55 5.49
N VAL A 67 -0.56 2.91 5.12
CA VAL A 67 -0.28 4.12 4.31
C VAL A 67 -1.07 4.08 2.99
N PHE A 68 -1.13 2.90 2.35
CA PHE A 68 -1.85 2.71 1.09
C PHE A 68 -3.36 2.55 1.25
N SER A 69 -3.87 2.20 2.43
CA SER A 69 -5.31 2.02 2.65
C SER A 69 -6.12 3.30 2.38
N ALA A 70 -5.50 4.47 2.52
CA ALA A 70 -6.10 5.75 2.14
C ALA A 70 -6.48 5.83 0.65
N LEU A 71 -5.71 5.16 -0.23
CA LEU A 71 -6.04 5.04 -1.65
C LEU A 71 -7.27 4.16 -1.87
N GLY A 72 -7.45 3.14 -1.03
CA GLY A 72 -8.65 2.30 -1.04
C GLY A 72 -9.91 3.10 -0.68
N ASN A 73 -9.83 3.98 0.31
CA ASN A 73 -10.98 4.81 0.71
C ASN A 73 -11.45 5.73 -0.44
N ALA A 74 -10.52 6.31 -1.19
CA ALA A 74 -10.86 7.16 -2.34
C ALA A 74 -11.70 6.44 -3.41
N ILE A 75 -11.53 5.13 -3.61
CA ILE A 75 -12.37 4.34 -4.52
C ILE A 75 -13.75 4.07 -3.93
N LEU A 76 -13.79 3.75 -2.63
CA LEU A 76 -15.03 3.50 -1.91
C LEU A 76 -15.89 4.77 -1.80
N GLU A 77 -15.30 5.94 -1.87
CA GLU A 77 -15.98 7.24 -1.79
C GLU A 77 -16.54 7.72 -3.14
N ARG A 78 -16.24 7.04 -4.27
CA ARG A 78 -16.77 7.45 -5.59
C ARG A 78 -18.28 7.32 -5.68
N ASP A 79 -18.89 8.36 -6.25
CA ASP A 79 -20.34 8.50 -6.41
C ASP A 79 -20.83 7.58 -7.54
N THR A 80 -21.17 6.36 -7.17
CA THR A 80 -21.76 5.35 -8.04
C THR A 80 -22.86 4.69 -7.24
N ASN A 81 -24.07 4.68 -7.77
CA ASN A 81 -25.19 4.01 -7.11
C ASN A 81 -24.88 2.50 -7.02
N PRO A 82 -24.62 1.96 -5.82
CA PRO A 82 -24.16 0.60 -5.72
C PRO A 82 -25.22 -0.43 -6.12
N GLU A 83 -26.51 -0.10 -6.04
CA GLU A 83 -27.60 -1.03 -6.38
C GLU A 83 -27.71 -1.29 -7.89
N THR A 84 -27.26 -0.34 -8.71
CA THR A 84 -27.35 -0.41 -10.18
C THR A 84 -25.99 -0.58 -10.86
N ALA A 85 -24.91 -0.68 -10.08
CA ALA A 85 -23.55 -0.82 -10.62
C ALA A 85 -23.36 -2.16 -11.33
N THR A 86 -22.66 -2.13 -12.45
CA THR A 86 -22.25 -3.31 -13.21
C THR A 86 -20.81 -3.72 -12.90
N VAL A 87 -20.40 -4.92 -13.35
CA VAL A 87 -18.99 -5.34 -13.28
C VAL A 87 -18.07 -4.40 -14.08
N ALA A 88 -18.57 -3.85 -15.18
CA ALA A 88 -17.85 -2.85 -15.97
C ALA A 88 -17.64 -1.56 -15.16
N ASP A 89 -18.69 -1.05 -14.51
CA ASP A 89 -18.59 0.13 -13.64
C ASP A 89 -17.60 -0.12 -12.50
N LEU A 90 -17.63 -1.30 -11.88
CA LEU A 90 -16.66 -1.70 -10.86
C LEU A 90 -15.22 -1.67 -11.39
N PHE A 91 -14.98 -2.24 -12.57
CA PHE A 91 -13.66 -2.24 -13.21
C PHE A 91 -13.19 -0.81 -13.50
N HIS A 92 -13.99 -0.02 -14.22
CA HIS A 92 -13.63 1.36 -14.59
C HIS A 92 -13.41 2.25 -13.38
N ASN A 93 -14.30 2.17 -12.38
CA ASN A 93 -14.15 2.95 -11.16
C ASN A 93 -12.92 2.54 -10.35
N THR A 94 -12.56 1.26 -10.33
CA THR A 94 -11.35 0.82 -9.62
C THR A 94 -10.10 1.21 -10.39
N ALA A 95 -10.06 0.97 -11.71
CA ALA A 95 -8.94 1.29 -12.57
C ALA A 95 -8.65 2.81 -12.57
N ASN A 96 -9.67 3.64 -12.77
CA ASN A 96 -9.51 5.10 -12.79
C ASN A 96 -8.94 5.65 -11.48
N ALA A 97 -9.30 5.05 -10.34
CA ALA A 97 -8.79 5.53 -9.07
C ALA A 97 -7.36 5.11 -8.81
N LEU A 98 -6.98 3.91 -9.23
CA LEU A 98 -5.57 3.48 -9.22
C LEU A 98 -4.73 4.37 -10.14
N VAL A 99 -5.30 4.86 -11.24
CA VAL A 99 -4.64 5.82 -12.14
C VAL A 99 -4.54 7.22 -11.54
N GLU A 100 -5.58 7.71 -10.86
CA GLU A 100 -5.58 9.03 -10.21
C GLU A 100 -4.74 9.08 -8.93
N ALA A 101 -4.52 7.94 -8.29
CA ALA A 101 -3.63 7.81 -7.15
C ALA A 101 -2.17 8.12 -7.54
N ASP A 102 -1.43 8.82 -6.69
CA ASP A 102 0.03 8.99 -6.86
C ASP A 102 0.78 7.70 -6.46
N LEU A 103 0.49 6.61 -7.16
CA LEU A 103 1.15 5.32 -6.98
C LEU A 103 2.67 5.38 -7.16
N PRO A 104 3.26 6.16 -8.10
CA PRO A 104 4.72 6.27 -8.21
C PRO A 104 5.39 6.67 -6.91
N GLU A 105 4.86 7.69 -6.23
CA GLU A 105 5.41 8.21 -4.98
C GLU A 105 5.35 7.16 -3.87
N GLN A 106 4.21 6.48 -3.80
CA GLN A 106 3.91 5.45 -2.82
C GLN A 106 4.76 4.18 -3.04
N ILE A 107 5.02 3.80 -4.30
CA ILE A 107 5.89 2.68 -4.66
C ILE A 107 7.36 3.01 -4.39
N ALA A 108 7.80 4.23 -4.68
CA ALA A 108 9.15 4.69 -4.34
C ALA A 108 9.39 4.61 -2.83
N TYR A 109 8.40 5.04 -2.05
CA TYR A 109 8.44 4.96 -0.59
C TYR A 109 8.58 3.51 -0.13
N PHE A 110 7.76 2.60 -0.65
CA PHE A 110 7.86 1.18 -0.32
C PHE A 110 9.18 0.54 -0.70
N ASP A 111 9.68 0.81 -1.89
CA ASP A 111 10.95 0.25 -2.33
C ASP A 111 12.08 0.66 -1.38
N GLN A 112 12.13 1.94 -1.00
CA GLN A 112 13.11 2.44 -0.04
C GLN A 112 12.97 1.76 1.34
N VAL A 113 11.76 1.66 1.87
CA VAL A 113 11.50 1.02 3.17
C VAL A 113 11.90 -0.44 3.14
N ILE A 114 11.45 -1.20 2.13
CA ILE A 114 11.71 -2.65 2.06
C ILE A 114 13.20 -2.93 1.81
N ASN A 115 13.87 -2.17 0.95
CA ASN A 115 15.32 -2.33 0.70
C ASN A 115 16.17 -1.97 1.92
N SER A 116 15.68 -1.12 2.82
CA SER A 116 16.37 -0.86 4.09
C SER A 116 16.30 -2.04 5.07
N PHE A 117 15.28 -2.88 4.95
CA PHE A 117 15.06 -4.06 5.79
C PHE A 117 15.77 -5.31 5.30
N SER A 118 15.96 -5.44 3.99
CA SER A 118 16.58 -6.60 3.40
C SER A 118 17.56 -6.26 2.30
N SER A 119 18.78 -6.75 2.46
CA SER A 119 19.76 -6.81 1.38
C SER A 119 19.53 -7.97 0.40
N ARG A 120 18.52 -8.82 0.65
CA ARG A 120 18.21 -9.99 -0.20
C ARG A 120 17.01 -9.70 -1.09
N GLN A 121 17.26 -9.67 -2.39
CA GLN A 121 16.24 -9.38 -3.41
C GLN A 121 15.02 -10.31 -3.36
N GLU A 122 15.20 -11.60 -3.07
CA GLU A 122 14.10 -12.57 -2.92
C GLU A 122 13.14 -12.18 -1.78
N LYS A 123 13.69 -11.74 -0.64
CA LYS A 123 12.91 -11.33 0.52
C LYS A 123 12.19 -10.01 0.23
N THR A 124 12.84 -9.05 -0.43
CA THR A 124 12.20 -7.81 -0.89
C THR A 124 10.99 -8.12 -1.78
N ASN A 125 11.13 -9.01 -2.77
CA ASN A 125 10.03 -9.40 -3.65
C ASN A 125 8.87 -10.08 -2.90
N GLN A 126 9.17 -10.88 -1.88
CA GLN A 126 8.16 -11.52 -1.03
C GLN A 126 7.38 -10.48 -0.21
N LEU A 127 8.08 -9.54 0.44
CA LEU A 127 7.44 -8.49 1.25
C LEU A 127 6.56 -7.59 0.38
N PHE A 128 7.04 -7.23 -0.80
CA PHE A 128 6.26 -6.47 -1.77
C PHE A 128 4.96 -7.21 -2.14
N GLY A 129 5.04 -8.52 -2.42
CA GLY A 129 3.86 -9.34 -2.69
C GLY A 129 2.87 -9.42 -1.51
N GLN A 130 3.38 -9.47 -0.28
CA GLN A 130 2.54 -9.51 0.92
C GLN A 130 1.78 -8.19 1.15
N VAL A 131 2.44 -7.04 0.98
CA VAL A 131 1.79 -5.73 1.07
C VAL A 131 0.65 -5.61 0.07
N PHE A 132 0.91 -5.93 -1.21
CA PHE A 132 -0.12 -5.89 -2.26
C PHE A 132 -1.27 -6.88 -2.00
N GLY A 133 -0.96 -8.08 -1.48
CA GLY A 133 -1.98 -9.06 -1.09
C GLY A 133 -2.89 -8.56 0.03
N GLN A 134 -2.32 -7.95 1.07
CA GLN A 134 -3.08 -7.38 2.19
C GLN A 134 -3.97 -6.21 1.74
N LEU A 135 -3.44 -5.32 0.90
CA LEU A 135 -4.19 -4.23 0.31
C LEU A 135 -5.34 -4.74 -0.56
N SER A 136 -5.07 -5.69 -1.46
CA SER A 136 -6.09 -6.29 -2.32
C SER A 136 -7.21 -6.93 -1.51
N TYR A 137 -6.90 -7.64 -0.42
CA TYR A 137 -7.89 -8.25 0.46
C TYR A 137 -8.76 -7.22 1.21
N ALA A 138 -8.15 -6.20 1.81
CA ALA A 138 -8.87 -5.12 2.49
C ALA A 138 -9.82 -4.42 1.51
N PHE A 139 -9.34 -4.18 0.29
CA PHE A 139 -10.06 -3.50 -0.76
C PHE A 139 -11.26 -4.32 -1.28
N GLN A 140 -11.07 -5.61 -1.51
CA GLN A 140 -12.15 -6.55 -1.85
C GLN A 140 -13.23 -6.57 -0.77
N THR A 141 -12.85 -6.52 0.51
CA THR A 141 -13.80 -6.52 1.63
C THR A 141 -14.67 -5.27 1.62
N GLY A 142 -14.06 -4.09 1.43
CA GLY A 142 -14.82 -2.83 1.32
C GLY A 142 -15.77 -2.81 0.12
N LEU A 143 -15.32 -3.31 -1.04
CA LEU A 143 -16.14 -3.36 -2.24
C LEU A 143 -17.30 -4.37 -2.14
N GLN A 144 -17.10 -5.49 -1.46
CA GLN A 144 -18.18 -6.46 -1.19
C GLN A 144 -19.29 -5.85 -0.32
N GLN A 145 -18.93 -4.97 0.62
CA GLN A 145 -19.91 -4.23 1.43
C GLN A 145 -20.60 -3.15 0.61
N LYS A 146 -19.86 -2.45 -0.27
CA LYS A 146 -20.40 -1.37 -1.10
C LYS A 146 -21.35 -1.90 -2.18
N TYR A 147 -20.99 -2.95 -2.90
CA TYR A 147 -21.70 -3.45 -4.09
C TYR A 147 -22.36 -4.81 -3.83
N PRO A 148 -23.52 -4.87 -3.14
CA PRO A 148 -24.17 -6.13 -2.77
C PRO A 148 -24.78 -6.88 -3.98
N ASN A 149 -24.98 -6.18 -5.09
CA ASN A 149 -25.55 -6.70 -6.34
C ASN A 149 -24.50 -7.36 -7.25
N ILE A 150 -23.20 -7.12 -7.02
CA ILE A 150 -22.11 -7.71 -7.80
C ILE A 150 -21.63 -9.00 -7.12
N SER A 151 -21.34 -10.04 -7.91
CA SER A 151 -20.89 -11.31 -7.35
C SER A 151 -19.52 -11.17 -6.66
N VAL A 152 -19.33 -11.93 -5.58
CA VAL A 152 -18.03 -11.98 -4.85
C VAL A 152 -16.89 -12.41 -5.78
N LEU A 153 -17.17 -13.29 -6.75
CA LEU A 153 -16.18 -13.75 -7.72
C LEU A 153 -15.75 -12.59 -8.64
N ASP A 154 -16.70 -11.82 -9.18
CA ASP A 154 -16.39 -10.70 -10.07
C ASP A 154 -15.59 -9.62 -9.34
N ILE A 155 -15.94 -9.32 -8.08
CA ILE A 155 -15.15 -8.38 -7.25
C ILE A 155 -13.70 -8.87 -7.08
N ARG A 156 -13.52 -10.16 -6.74
CA ARG A 156 -12.19 -10.75 -6.55
C ARG A 156 -11.38 -10.76 -7.83
N LEU A 157 -11.99 -11.09 -8.97
CA LEU A 157 -11.32 -11.10 -10.27
C LEU A 157 -10.92 -9.69 -10.70
N THR A 158 -11.82 -8.72 -10.59
CA THR A 158 -11.55 -7.32 -10.94
C THR A 158 -10.44 -6.73 -10.07
N VAL A 159 -10.57 -6.81 -8.75
CA VAL A 159 -9.56 -6.24 -7.84
C VAL A 159 -8.25 -7.01 -7.95
N GLY A 160 -8.30 -8.34 -7.96
CA GLY A 160 -7.11 -9.18 -8.03
C GLY A 160 -6.28 -8.93 -9.29
N SER A 161 -6.94 -8.80 -10.44
CA SER A 161 -6.24 -8.52 -11.71
C SER A 161 -5.64 -7.12 -11.77
N LEU A 162 -6.38 -6.09 -11.32
CA LEU A 162 -5.86 -4.71 -11.29
C LEU A 162 -4.67 -4.56 -10.33
N PHE A 163 -4.75 -5.11 -9.12
CA PHE A 163 -3.64 -5.07 -8.16
C PHE A 163 -2.43 -5.87 -8.64
N LEU A 164 -2.65 -7.02 -9.30
CA LEU A 164 -1.56 -7.77 -9.91
C LEU A 164 -0.88 -6.96 -11.02
N ALA A 165 -1.65 -6.28 -11.87
CA ALA A 165 -1.09 -5.40 -12.91
C ALA A 165 -0.25 -4.27 -12.30
N VAL A 166 -0.74 -3.58 -11.27
CA VAL A 166 0.04 -2.56 -10.53
C VAL A 166 1.34 -3.15 -9.98
N SER A 167 1.28 -4.34 -9.36
CA SER A 167 2.46 -5.00 -8.82
C SER A 167 3.48 -5.37 -9.90
N LEU A 168 3.04 -5.76 -11.10
CA LEU A 168 3.93 -6.05 -12.23
C LEU A 168 4.56 -4.76 -12.77
N CYS A 169 3.78 -3.69 -12.96
CA CYS A 169 4.30 -2.38 -13.34
C CYS A 169 5.35 -1.88 -12.35
N ALA A 170 5.12 -2.03 -11.04
CA ALA A 170 6.07 -1.64 -10.00
C ALA A 170 7.41 -2.38 -10.10
N ARG A 171 7.37 -3.70 -10.34
CA ARG A 171 8.56 -4.54 -10.45
C ARG A 171 9.43 -4.20 -11.66
N GLU A 172 8.82 -3.79 -12.77
CA GLU A 172 9.54 -3.33 -13.96
C GLU A 172 10.04 -1.88 -13.81
N TRP A 173 9.25 -1.04 -13.15
CA TRP A 173 9.52 0.40 -13.03
C TRP A 173 10.63 0.72 -12.02
N VAL A 174 10.64 0.06 -10.86
CA VAL A 174 11.58 0.33 -9.76
C VAL A 174 13.05 0.19 -10.21
N PRO A 175 13.49 -0.93 -10.82
CA PRO A 175 14.90 -1.10 -11.22
C PRO A 175 15.35 -0.12 -12.30
N LYS A 176 14.41 0.38 -13.11
CA LYS A 176 14.69 1.29 -14.22
C LYS A 176 15.00 2.72 -13.76
N TYR A 177 14.37 3.15 -12.66
CA TYR A 177 14.47 4.53 -12.20
C TYR A 177 15.18 4.71 -10.85
N SER A 178 15.39 3.63 -10.08
CA SER A 178 15.89 3.69 -8.70
C SER A 178 15.24 4.83 -7.92
N PRO A 179 13.89 4.81 -7.83
CA PRO A 179 13.11 5.96 -7.45
C PRO A 179 13.43 6.40 -6.01
N VAL A 180 13.49 7.71 -5.81
CA VAL A 180 13.63 8.31 -4.47
C VAL A 180 12.37 9.12 -4.18
N PRO A 181 11.68 8.87 -3.04
CA PRO A 181 10.55 9.67 -2.61
C PRO A 181 10.86 11.17 -2.63
N GLY A 182 9.91 11.97 -3.11
CA GLY A 182 10.00 13.41 -3.30
C GLY A 182 10.85 13.86 -4.49
N HIS A 183 11.55 12.94 -5.16
CA HIS A 183 12.54 13.26 -6.20
C HIS A 183 12.30 12.51 -7.52
N LEU A 184 11.06 12.07 -7.75
CA LEU A 184 10.69 11.38 -8.99
C LEU A 184 10.84 12.29 -10.21
N SER A 185 11.64 11.86 -11.17
CA SER A 185 11.75 12.57 -12.45
C SER A 185 10.44 12.55 -13.22
N ARG A 186 10.20 13.59 -14.02
CA ARG A 186 9.05 13.66 -14.94
C ARG A 186 8.94 12.41 -15.82
N LYS A 187 10.07 11.95 -16.37
CA LYS A 187 10.14 10.74 -17.19
C LYS A 187 9.71 9.48 -16.44
N ALA A 188 10.10 9.36 -15.17
CA ALA A 188 9.68 8.22 -14.34
C ALA A 188 8.16 8.22 -14.13
N ARG A 189 7.56 9.39 -13.88
CA ARG A 189 6.10 9.52 -13.74
C ARG A 189 5.35 9.23 -15.04
N GLU A 190 5.84 9.74 -16.17
CA GLU A 190 5.26 9.47 -17.50
C GLU A 190 5.31 7.98 -17.84
N ASP A 191 6.46 7.31 -17.64
CA ASP A 191 6.61 5.88 -17.93
C ASP A 191 5.74 4.99 -17.03
N TRP A 192 5.57 5.36 -15.75
CA TRP A 192 4.61 4.69 -14.87
C TRP A 192 3.19 4.77 -15.45
N GLN A 193 2.77 5.99 -15.79
CA GLN A 193 1.43 6.25 -16.28
C GLN A 193 1.14 5.49 -17.57
N GLU A 194 2.06 5.53 -18.53
CA GLU A 194 1.94 4.80 -19.80
C GLU A 194 1.83 3.29 -19.58
N ASN A 195 2.69 2.71 -18.74
CA ASN A 195 2.67 1.28 -18.44
C ASN A 195 1.39 0.85 -17.72
N LEU A 196 0.92 1.64 -16.76
CA LEU A 196 -0.28 1.33 -15.99
C LEU A 196 -1.53 1.41 -16.88
N GLN A 197 -1.67 2.46 -17.68
CA GLN A 197 -2.77 2.61 -18.64
C GLN A 197 -2.77 1.48 -19.66
N HIS A 198 -1.60 1.12 -20.19
CA HIS A 198 -1.47 0.01 -21.13
C HIS A 198 -1.89 -1.33 -20.48
N ALA A 199 -1.46 -1.61 -19.25
CA ALA A 199 -1.84 -2.82 -18.53
C ALA A 199 -3.35 -2.90 -18.29
N PHE A 200 -3.98 -1.81 -17.85
CA PHE A 200 -5.43 -1.77 -17.61
C PHE A 200 -6.23 -1.89 -18.91
N ALA A 201 -5.81 -1.22 -19.98
CA ALA A 201 -6.45 -1.37 -21.29
C ALA A 201 -6.40 -2.83 -21.80
N ARG A 202 -5.27 -3.53 -21.58
CA ARG A 202 -5.14 -4.97 -21.92
C ARG A 202 -6.06 -5.86 -21.08
N LEU A 203 -6.23 -5.56 -19.80
CA LEU A 203 -7.16 -6.27 -18.93
C LEU A 203 -8.61 -6.04 -19.36
N GLU A 204 -8.97 -4.80 -19.68
CA GLU A 204 -10.31 -4.43 -20.14
C GLU A 204 -10.68 -5.08 -21.47
N SER A 205 -9.76 -5.07 -22.45
CA SER A 205 -9.99 -5.72 -23.74
C SER A 205 -9.99 -7.25 -23.63
N GLY A 206 -9.42 -7.80 -22.56
CA GLY A 206 -9.14 -9.21 -22.39
C GLY A 206 -7.82 -9.62 -23.05
N LEU A 207 -7.02 -10.42 -22.32
CA LEU A 207 -5.69 -10.87 -22.77
C LEU A 207 -5.74 -11.91 -23.91
N GLY A 208 -6.89 -12.56 -24.10
CA GLY A 208 -7.11 -13.60 -25.13
C GLY A 208 -7.61 -13.09 -26.48
N ARG A 209 -7.65 -11.76 -26.70
CA ARG A 209 -7.82 -11.17 -28.03
C ARG A 209 -6.49 -10.93 -28.71
#